data_AF-A0A100W658-F1
#
_entry.id   AF-A0A100W658-F1
#
_cell.length_a   1.000
_cell.length_b   1.000
_cell.length_c   1.000
_cell.angle_alpha   90.00
_cell.angle_beta   90.00
_cell.angle_gamma   90.00
#
_symmetry.space_group_name_H-M   'P 1'
#
loop_
_entity.id
_entity.type
_entity.pdbx_description
1 polymer ?
#
loop_
_entity_poly.entity_id
_entity_poly.type
_entity_poly.pdbx_seq_one_letter_code
_entity_poly.pdbx_strand_id
1 'polypeptide(L)'
;MAGRDRRLELLEFVEEHTDVPRYTRPAHKGTYAPKTWVRDSGFGSVAEVVGWLHLTCTELAAAAILMGIMTGQNRSVILNLTTAHHRTDGHVDGRKSIAILDTYKPRRGARAYMNLALAEIPDWITLPSTSSSPTARDELHTPFGLYALLLDLTSHSRQITDTDRLLVGYHANGTTRGIRALASNEPFRMWSARHKIQPDASAANARGYLSVTLDLIRLTYVSLHQKPVAHTETTLVKDYLSRDRGNLGQYRQVVAAALAEEVDKARSRSVMETLSRDEIAQSDACALAAKHGIEPTVVKRMLAGELDTVMNSCIDNDNSPFGAPGQPCRASFMKCLECPCARALPHHLPVQALVFERLQARKADMTPLAWAQRFARAHTQLADLLSRHDAAAVAQARADATPQQHAMVDRFINREMDIR
;
A
#
# COMPACT_ATOMS: atom_id res chain seq x y z
N MET A 1 42.37 -10.12 34.18
CA MET A 1 41.32 -9.85 35.18
C MET A 1 41.16 -8.34 35.43
N ALA A 2 42.23 -7.58 35.66
CA ALA A 2 42.17 -6.12 35.91
C ALA A 2 41.38 -5.26 34.88
N GLY A 3 41.33 -5.63 33.59
CA GLY A 3 40.57 -4.89 32.57
C GLY A 3 39.04 -5.12 32.61
N ARG A 4 38.57 -6.24 33.17
CA ARG A 4 37.13 -6.54 33.30
C ARG A 4 36.52 -5.73 34.45
N ASP A 5 37.24 -5.63 35.55
CA ASP A 5 36.81 -4.88 36.74
C ASP A 5 36.72 -3.37 36.46
N ARG A 6 37.69 -2.82 35.71
CA ARG A 6 37.67 -1.41 35.26
C ARG A 6 36.54 -1.09 34.28
N ARG A 7 36.11 -2.06 33.47
CA ARG A 7 34.96 -1.87 32.56
C ARG A 7 33.65 -1.81 33.35
N LEU A 8 33.49 -2.65 34.37
CA LEU A 8 32.31 -2.64 35.24
C LEU A 8 32.23 -1.35 36.06
N GLU A 9 33.34 -0.91 36.65
CA GLU A 9 33.45 0.39 37.35
C GLU A 9 33.07 1.57 36.42
N LEU A 10 33.49 1.51 35.15
CA LEU A 10 33.15 2.53 34.16
C LEU A 10 31.65 2.52 33.80
N LEU A 11 31.04 1.34 33.69
CA LEU A 11 29.61 1.19 33.40
C LEU A 11 28.76 1.70 34.57
N GLU A 12 29.11 1.32 35.80
CA GLU A 12 28.44 1.79 37.03
C GLU A 12 28.51 3.33 37.13
N PHE A 13 29.68 3.91 36.85
CA PHE A 13 29.81 5.37 36.84
C PHE A 13 28.93 6.02 35.77
N VAL A 14 28.86 5.44 34.56
CA VAL A 14 28.03 5.97 33.46
C VAL A 14 26.54 5.85 33.79
N GLU A 15 26.12 4.75 34.41
CA GLU A 15 24.74 4.56 34.87
C GLU A 15 24.33 5.65 35.86
N GLU A 16 25.20 5.97 36.82
CA GLU A 16 24.91 6.99 37.85
C GLU A 16 25.03 8.43 37.32
N HIS A 17 26.01 8.72 36.46
CA HIS A 17 26.37 10.10 36.09
C HIS A 17 26.04 10.48 34.64
N THR A 18 25.63 9.53 33.80
CA THR A 18 25.35 9.69 32.35
C THR A 18 26.50 10.26 31.51
N ASP A 19 27.71 10.19 32.05
CA ASP A 19 28.97 10.62 31.43
C ASP A 19 30.10 9.78 32.01
N VAL A 20 31.28 9.85 31.40
CA VAL A 20 32.47 9.16 31.91
C VAL A 20 33.17 10.00 32.99
N PRO A 21 33.98 9.37 33.87
CA PRO A 21 34.80 10.10 34.82
C PRO A 21 35.72 11.11 34.13
N ARG A 22 35.64 12.38 34.56
CA ARG A 22 36.44 13.49 34.01
C ARG A 22 37.27 14.16 35.09
N TYR A 23 38.31 14.89 34.67
CA TYR A 23 39.05 15.77 35.57
C TYR A 23 38.19 16.98 35.96
N THR A 24 38.33 17.44 37.19
CA THR A 24 37.64 18.63 37.72
C THR A 24 38.23 19.94 37.21
N ARG A 25 39.43 19.90 36.62
CA ARG A 25 40.04 21.06 35.96
C ARG A 25 39.55 21.13 34.51
N PRO A 26 39.03 22.28 34.05
CA PRO A 26 38.63 22.43 32.67
C PRO A 26 39.86 22.30 31.76
N ALA A 27 39.70 21.55 30.67
CA ALA A 27 40.57 21.58 29.52
C ALA A 27 40.22 22.79 28.63
N HIS A 28 40.66 22.78 27.38
CA HIS A 28 40.42 23.89 26.45
C HIS A 28 38.91 24.18 26.24
N LYS A 29 38.54 25.46 26.22
CA LYS A 29 37.15 25.96 26.03
C LYS A 29 36.12 25.49 27.08
N GLY A 30 36.53 25.32 28.34
CA GLY A 30 35.58 25.00 29.44
C GLY A 30 35.04 23.57 29.41
N THR A 31 35.67 22.68 28.64
CA THR A 31 35.30 21.26 28.56
C THR A 31 36.17 20.44 29.52
N TYR A 32 35.60 19.46 30.22
CA TYR A 32 36.37 18.62 31.14
C TYR A 32 36.87 17.35 30.42
N ALA A 33 38.18 17.11 30.45
CA ALA A 33 38.78 15.95 29.78
C ALA A 33 38.46 14.64 30.53
N PRO A 34 38.17 13.52 29.84
CA PRO A 34 38.06 12.21 30.47
C PRO A 34 39.33 11.84 31.24
N LYS A 35 39.18 11.13 32.36
CA LYS A 35 40.33 10.61 33.12
C LYS A 35 41.19 9.71 32.22
N THR A 36 42.51 9.76 32.39
CA THR A 36 43.48 9.02 31.55
C THR A 36 43.15 7.54 31.46
N TRP A 37 42.77 6.90 32.57
CA TRP A 37 42.41 5.48 32.56
C TRP A 37 41.20 5.15 31.67
N VAL A 38 40.27 6.07 31.44
CA VAL A 38 39.14 5.87 30.51
C VAL A 38 39.64 5.84 29.07
N ARG A 39 40.62 6.68 28.74
CA ARG A 39 41.21 6.79 27.40
C ARG A 39 42.24 5.69 27.11
N ASP A 40 43.11 5.41 28.08
CA ASP A 40 44.30 4.59 27.91
C ASP A 40 43.98 3.09 28.06
N SER A 41 42.81 2.73 28.62
CA SER A 41 42.33 1.34 28.72
C SER A 41 41.74 0.78 27.41
N GLY A 42 41.68 1.57 26.34
CA GLY A 42 41.24 1.09 25.02
C GLY A 42 39.74 0.78 24.90
N PHE A 43 38.90 1.37 25.76
CA PHE A 43 37.44 1.14 25.74
C PHE A 43 36.70 1.79 24.56
N GLY A 44 37.40 2.60 23.76
CA GLY A 44 36.81 3.36 22.65
C GLY A 44 36.56 4.82 23.01
N SER A 45 35.78 5.49 22.16
CA SER A 45 35.34 6.86 22.37
C SER A 45 34.31 6.95 23.49
N VAL A 46 34.17 8.13 24.12
CA VAL A 46 33.16 8.36 25.17
C VAL A 46 31.75 8.04 24.67
N ALA A 47 31.45 8.36 23.40
CA ALA A 47 30.14 8.07 22.83
C ALA A 47 29.88 6.56 22.68
N GLU A 48 30.91 5.75 22.44
CA GLU A 48 30.79 4.30 22.40
C GLU A 48 30.60 3.71 23.80
N VAL A 49 31.34 4.20 24.80
CA VAL A 49 31.19 3.75 26.19
C VAL A 49 29.80 4.06 26.73
N VAL A 50 29.32 5.30 26.56
CA VAL A 50 27.96 5.67 26.99
C VAL A 50 26.91 4.96 26.11
N GLY A 51 27.24 4.70 24.85
CA GLY A 51 26.47 3.90 23.89
C GLY A 51 26.17 2.48 24.34
N TRP A 52 26.92 1.93 25.32
CA TRP A 52 26.65 0.60 25.87
C TRP A 52 25.42 0.55 26.78
N LEU A 53 25.01 1.68 27.37
CA LEU A 53 23.87 1.78 28.28
C LEU A 53 22.74 2.67 27.75
N HIS A 54 23.07 3.63 26.88
CA HIS A 54 22.10 4.58 26.35
C HIS A 54 22.25 4.71 24.85
N LEU A 55 21.12 4.82 24.13
CA LEU A 55 21.16 5.11 22.70
C LEU A 55 21.89 6.43 22.43
N THR A 56 22.78 6.42 21.45
CA THR A 56 23.45 7.63 20.96
C THR A 56 22.50 8.45 20.08
N CYS A 57 22.77 9.75 19.95
CA CYS A 57 21.98 10.62 19.07
C CYS A 57 21.93 10.13 17.61
N THR A 58 22.94 9.39 17.14
CA THR A 58 23.01 8.83 15.79
C THR A 58 22.08 7.61 15.65
N GLU A 59 21.99 6.76 16.68
CA GLU A 59 21.04 5.65 16.74
C GLU A 59 19.60 6.15 16.87
N LEU A 60 19.36 7.20 17.67
CA LEU A 60 18.06 7.86 17.72
C LEU A 60 17.66 8.44 16.35
N ALA A 61 18.61 9.02 15.61
CA ALA A 61 18.35 9.51 14.26
C ALA A 61 18.01 8.36 13.30
N ALA A 62 18.70 7.22 13.40
CA ALA A 62 18.39 6.03 12.61
C ALA A 62 16.97 5.52 12.90
N ALA A 63 16.60 5.41 14.18
CA ALA A 63 15.26 5.02 14.60
C ALA A 63 14.19 6.00 14.11
N ALA A 64 14.45 7.30 14.20
CA ALA A 64 13.53 8.32 13.68
C ALA A 64 13.37 8.23 12.15
N ILE A 65 14.46 8.00 11.41
CA ILE A 65 14.43 7.79 9.95
C ILE A 65 13.58 6.58 9.62
N LEU A 66 13.81 5.44 10.28
CA LEU A 66 13.07 4.21 10.07
C LEU A 66 11.58 4.40 10.36
N MET A 67 11.25 5.10 11.44
CA MET A 67 9.87 5.47 11.75
C MET A 67 9.24 6.36 10.68
N GLY A 68 10.02 7.30 10.12
CA GLY A 68 9.58 8.12 8.99
C GLY A 68 9.31 7.30 7.72
N ILE A 69 10.16 6.32 7.43
CA ILE A 69 10.01 5.41 6.28
C ILE A 69 8.75 4.56 6.43
N MET A 70 8.45 4.07 7.62
CA MET A 70 7.31 3.19 7.84
C MET A 70 5.97 3.92 7.94
N THR A 71 5.96 5.16 8.45
CA THR A 71 4.70 5.87 8.79
C THR A 71 4.41 7.06 7.89
N GLY A 72 5.42 7.60 7.21
CA GLY A 72 5.31 8.84 6.44
C GLY A 72 5.01 10.08 7.28
N GLN A 73 5.07 9.99 8.62
CA GLN A 73 4.68 11.09 9.49
C GLN A 73 5.59 12.31 9.39
N ASN A 74 5.10 13.45 9.88
CA ASN A 74 5.90 14.67 9.88
C ASN A 74 7.04 14.58 10.90
N ARG A 75 8.14 15.29 10.62
CA ARG A 75 9.28 15.45 11.55
C ARG A 75 8.82 15.77 12.97
N SER A 76 7.94 16.77 13.10
CA SER A 76 7.43 17.19 14.41
C SER A 76 6.57 16.15 15.11
N VAL A 77 6.01 15.16 14.41
CA VAL A 77 5.25 14.07 15.05
C VAL A 77 6.24 13.05 15.59
N ILE A 78 7.17 12.60 14.74
CA ILE A 78 8.17 11.57 15.08
C ILE A 78 9.03 12.01 16.26
N LEU A 79 9.54 13.25 16.25
CA LEU A 79 10.38 13.78 17.33
C LEU A 79 9.62 14.02 18.65
N ASN A 80 8.28 14.10 18.59
CA ASN A 80 7.44 14.36 19.75
C ASN A 80 6.62 13.12 20.18
N LEU A 81 6.93 11.93 19.66
CA LEU A 81 6.29 10.70 20.11
C LEU A 81 6.53 10.51 21.62
N THR A 82 5.47 10.05 22.30
CA THR A 82 5.47 9.83 23.75
C THR A 82 5.35 8.35 24.07
N THR A 83 5.56 7.99 25.33
CA THR A 83 5.40 6.62 25.83
C THR A 83 3.96 6.27 26.19
N ALA A 84 3.12 7.27 26.45
CA ALA A 84 1.71 7.07 26.73
C ALA A 84 0.99 6.58 25.47
N HIS A 85 0.49 5.36 25.50
CA HIS A 85 -0.22 4.74 24.39
C HIS A 85 -1.41 3.93 24.89
N HIS A 86 -2.45 3.87 24.06
CA HIS A 86 -3.59 2.99 24.27
C HIS A 86 -3.43 1.73 23.41
N ARG A 87 -3.52 0.55 24.03
CA ARG A 87 -3.56 -0.73 23.32
C ARG A 87 -4.97 -1.29 23.28
N THR A 88 -5.47 -1.58 22.08
CA THR A 88 -6.81 -2.15 21.87
C THR A 88 -6.87 -3.67 22.12
N ASP A 89 -5.71 -4.32 22.24
CA ASP A 89 -5.58 -5.77 22.49
C ASP A 89 -5.61 -6.15 23.98
N GLY A 90 -5.73 -5.17 24.89
CA GLY A 90 -5.72 -5.41 26.33
C GLY A 90 -4.35 -5.84 26.88
N HIS A 91 -3.24 -5.55 26.18
CA HIS A 91 -1.88 -5.96 26.55
C HIS A 91 -1.66 -7.48 26.52
N VAL A 92 -2.45 -8.22 25.75
CA VAL A 92 -2.31 -9.68 25.61
C VAL A 92 -1.35 -9.99 24.47
N ASP A 93 -0.21 -10.62 24.79
CA ASP A 93 0.78 -11.07 23.81
C ASP A 93 0.19 -12.10 22.83
N GLY A 94 0.50 -11.96 21.53
CA GLY A 94 0.10 -12.90 20.48
C GLY A 94 -1.15 -12.52 19.65
N ARG A 95 -1.74 -11.34 19.86
CA ARG A 95 -2.74 -10.74 18.95
C ARG A 95 -2.13 -9.59 18.17
N LYS A 96 -2.74 -9.23 17.03
CA LYS A 96 -2.33 -8.07 16.21
C LYS A 96 -2.24 -6.81 17.09
N SER A 97 -1.02 -6.35 17.36
CA SER A 97 -0.80 -5.26 18.29
C SER A 97 -0.93 -3.92 17.58
N ILE A 98 -1.70 -3.00 18.17
CA ILE A 98 -1.81 -1.61 17.71
C ILE A 98 -1.58 -0.71 18.92
N ALA A 99 -0.59 0.17 18.82
CA ALA A 99 -0.38 1.26 19.78
C ALA A 99 -1.00 2.54 19.22
N ILE A 100 -1.98 3.10 19.92
CA ILE A 100 -2.58 4.40 19.58
C ILE A 100 -1.92 5.47 20.45
N LEU A 101 -1.24 6.40 19.82
CA LEU A 101 -0.48 7.48 20.44
C LEU A 101 -1.20 8.81 20.27
N ASP A 102 -1.26 9.60 21.33
CA ASP A 102 -1.72 10.98 21.26
C ASP A 102 -0.60 11.85 20.69
N THR A 103 -0.91 12.60 19.64
CA THR A 103 0.04 13.50 18.98
C THR A 103 -0.54 14.90 18.85
N TYR A 104 0.34 15.90 18.95
CA TYR A 104 -0.04 17.31 19.02
C TYR A 104 0.67 18.16 17.95
N LYS A 105 -0.11 18.96 17.23
CA LYS A 105 0.35 19.91 16.19
C LYS A 105 -0.22 21.31 16.45
N PRO A 106 0.47 22.15 17.24
CA PRO A 106 -0.08 23.44 17.72
C PRO A 106 -0.58 24.35 16.59
N ARG A 107 0.13 24.36 15.46
CA ARG A 107 -0.21 25.16 14.27
C ARG A 107 -1.56 24.85 13.60
N ARG A 108 -2.31 23.86 14.08
CA ARG A 108 -3.63 23.45 13.52
C ARG A 108 -4.83 23.98 14.29
N GLY A 109 -4.62 24.81 15.32
CA GLY A 109 -5.70 25.38 16.12
C GLY A 109 -6.61 24.28 16.69
N ALA A 110 -7.91 24.34 16.40
CA ALA A 110 -8.91 23.38 16.89
C ALA A 110 -8.64 21.92 16.49
N ARG A 111 -7.79 21.65 15.47
CA ARG A 111 -7.39 20.30 15.03
C ARG A 111 -5.97 19.94 15.46
N ALA A 112 -5.49 20.52 16.55
CA ALA A 112 -4.12 20.31 17.02
C ALA A 112 -3.89 18.91 17.60
N TYR A 113 -4.88 18.32 18.27
CA TYR A 113 -4.82 16.95 18.79
C TYR A 113 -5.20 15.94 17.70
N MET A 114 -4.44 14.85 17.60
CA MET A 114 -4.69 13.78 16.66
C MET A 114 -4.06 12.46 17.14
N ASN A 115 -4.67 11.35 16.77
CA ASN A 115 -4.20 10.02 17.15
C ASN A 115 -3.32 9.44 16.04
N LEU A 116 -2.24 8.78 16.43
CA LEU A 116 -1.36 8.01 15.55
C LEU A 116 -1.47 6.53 15.93
N ALA A 117 -2.02 5.72 15.03
CA ALA A 117 -2.02 4.26 15.20
C ALA A 117 -0.73 3.67 14.60
N LEU A 118 0.05 2.96 15.42
CA LEU A 118 1.20 2.17 15.01
C LEU A 118 0.78 0.69 15.05
N ALA A 119 0.61 0.09 13.87
CA ALA A 119 0.19 -1.30 13.73
C ALA A 119 1.38 -2.24 13.53
N GLU A 120 1.26 -3.46 14.05
CA GLU A 120 2.21 -4.56 13.89
C GLU A 120 2.17 -5.20 12.49
N ILE A 121 1.06 -5.11 11.75
CA ILE A 121 0.97 -5.65 10.38
C ILE A 121 0.48 -4.54 9.46
N PRO A 122 1.19 -4.21 8.36
CA PRO A 122 0.69 -3.29 7.34
C PRO A 122 -0.63 -3.80 6.74
N ASP A 123 -1.58 -2.88 6.47
CA ASP A 123 -2.94 -3.20 6.00
C ASP A 123 -3.04 -4.06 4.72
N TRP A 124 -1.94 -4.27 4.00
CA TRP A 124 -1.87 -4.99 2.72
C TRP A 124 -1.31 -6.41 2.82
N ILE A 125 -0.85 -6.86 3.99
CA ILE A 125 -0.37 -8.24 4.20
C ILE A 125 -1.51 -9.08 4.79
N THR A 126 -2.00 -10.06 4.03
CA THR A 126 -2.88 -11.12 4.54
C THR A 126 -2.00 -12.27 5.04
N LEU A 127 -1.89 -12.44 6.35
CA LEU A 127 -1.16 -13.58 6.92
C LEU A 127 -2.03 -14.86 6.84
N PRO A 128 -1.43 -16.02 6.52
CA PRO A 128 -2.08 -17.32 6.74
C PRO A 128 -2.35 -17.50 8.24
N SER A 129 -3.44 -18.21 8.57
CA SER A 129 -4.02 -18.37 9.90
C SER A 129 -3.15 -19.10 10.95
N THR A 130 -1.87 -19.36 10.67
CA THR A 130 -0.98 -20.09 11.58
C THR A 130 -0.12 -19.12 12.38
N SER A 131 -0.35 -19.13 13.69
CA SER A 131 0.29 -18.33 14.74
C SER A 131 1.78 -18.65 14.92
N SER A 132 2.62 -18.19 14.01
CA SER A 132 4.06 -18.05 14.30
C SER A 132 4.31 -16.60 14.70
N SER A 133 4.74 -16.37 15.95
CA SER A 133 5.26 -15.07 16.38
C SER A 133 6.30 -14.60 15.36
N PRO A 134 6.24 -13.33 14.91
CA PRO A 134 7.25 -12.79 13.99
C PRO A 134 8.64 -12.97 14.61
N THR A 135 9.66 -13.21 13.77
CA THR A 135 11.03 -13.24 14.30
C THR A 135 11.41 -11.83 14.77
N ALA A 136 12.36 -11.68 15.71
CA ALA A 136 12.84 -10.36 16.16
C ALA A 136 13.34 -9.46 14.99
N ARG A 137 13.70 -10.07 13.85
CA ARG A 137 14.04 -9.37 12.61
C ARG A 137 12.80 -8.86 11.88
N ASP A 138 11.70 -9.60 11.89
CA ASP A 138 10.43 -9.24 11.26
C ASP A 138 9.67 -8.17 12.07
N GLU A 139 9.82 -8.16 13.40
CA GLU A 139 9.24 -7.13 14.29
C GLU A 139 9.74 -5.72 13.95
N LEU A 140 11.02 -5.59 13.57
CA LEU A 140 11.64 -4.33 13.14
C LEU A 140 11.19 -3.83 11.77
N HIS A 141 10.39 -4.60 11.02
CA HIS A 141 9.77 -4.16 9.77
C HIS A 141 8.41 -3.48 9.99
N THR A 142 8.00 -3.30 11.24
CA THR A 142 6.68 -2.80 11.61
C THR A 142 6.79 -1.53 12.46
N PRO A 143 5.89 -0.55 12.28
CA PRO A 143 5.89 0.63 13.14
C PRO A 143 5.72 0.32 14.63
N PHE A 144 4.89 -0.68 14.96
CA PHE A 144 4.66 -1.10 16.34
C PHE A 144 5.90 -1.75 16.96
N GLY A 145 6.54 -2.70 16.27
CA GLY A 145 7.72 -3.39 16.79
C GLY A 145 8.89 -2.43 17.02
N LEU A 146 9.12 -1.47 16.12
CA LEU A 146 10.11 -0.42 16.36
C LEU A 146 9.75 0.45 17.58
N TYR A 147 8.48 0.81 17.74
CA TYR A 147 8.02 1.58 18.90
C TYR A 147 8.22 0.81 20.21
N ALA A 148 7.86 -0.47 20.25
CA ALA A 148 8.05 -1.33 21.42
C ALA A 148 9.53 -1.50 21.78
N LEU A 149 10.40 -1.69 20.77
CA LEU A 149 11.84 -1.74 21.01
C LEU A 149 12.38 -0.42 21.57
N LEU A 150 11.95 0.72 21.02
CA LEU A 150 12.38 2.03 21.53
C LEU A 150 11.86 2.30 22.95
N LEU A 151 10.65 1.84 23.28
CA LEU A 151 10.12 1.91 24.63
C LEU A 151 11.05 1.21 25.62
N ASP A 152 11.57 0.04 25.28
CA ASP A 152 12.50 -0.70 26.11
C ASP A 152 13.89 -0.03 26.16
N LEU A 153 14.51 0.19 24.98
CA LEU A 153 15.88 0.71 24.88
C LEU A 153 16.06 2.13 25.45
N THR A 154 15.03 2.97 25.44
CA THR A 154 15.12 4.32 26.02
C THR A 154 14.55 4.41 27.43
N SER A 155 14.10 3.30 28.05
CA SER A 155 13.49 3.26 29.38
C SER A 155 14.32 3.96 30.45
N HIS A 156 15.57 3.52 30.61
CA HIS A 156 16.48 4.07 31.61
C HIS A 156 16.85 5.53 31.32
N SER A 157 17.16 5.86 30.06
CA SER A 157 17.42 7.25 29.64
C SER A 157 16.26 8.20 29.97
N ARG A 158 15.02 7.74 29.82
CA ARG A 158 13.81 8.53 30.15
C ARG A 158 13.63 8.73 31.65
N GLN A 159 13.90 7.69 32.46
CA GLN A 159 13.83 7.79 33.92
C GLN A 159 14.79 8.86 34.46
N ILE A 160 16.01 8.91 33.92
CA ILE A 160 17.02 9.91 34.35
C ILE A 160 16.59 11.33 34.03
N THR A 161 15.98 11.54 32.85
CA THR A 161 15.57 12.88 32.40
C THR A 161 14.15 13.28 32.82
N ASP A 162 13.41 12.40 33.50
CA ASP A 162 11.99 12.55 33.87
C ASP A 162 11.13 13.06 32.70
N THR A 163 11.11 12.31 31.60
CA THR A 163 10.38 12.70 30.38
C THR A 163 9.58 11.54 29.79
N ASP A 164 8.46 11.88 29.19
CA ASP A 164 7.59 10.97 28.44
C ASP A 164 7.99 10.84 26.96
N ARG A 165 9.01 11.56 26.49
CA ARG A 165 9.49 11.51 25.11
C ARG A 165 10.10 10.15 24.79
N LEU A 166 9.73 9.57 23.65
CA LEU A 166 10.25 8.27 23.21
C LEU A 166 11.74 8.34 22.79
N LEU A 167 12.12 9.36 22.02
CA LEU A 167 13.45 9.47 21.41
C LEU A 167 14.40 10.26 22.31
N VAL A 168 14.88 9.61 23.37
CA VAL A 168 15.77 10.17 24.39
C VAL A 168 17.04 9.35 24.48
N GLY A 169 18.20 10.01 24.52
CA GLY A 169 19.49 9.35 24.57
C GLY A 169 20.66 10.31 24.62
N TYR A 170 21.87 9.79 24.49
CA TYR A 170 23.10 10.52 24.75
C TYR A 170 23.53 11.40 23.57
N HIS A 171 23.84 12.66 23.89
CA HIS A 171 24.42 13.62 22.96
C HIS A 171 25.82 14.05 23.41
N ALA A 172 26.83 13.57 22.69
CA ALA A 172 28.23 13.90 22.94
C ALA A 172 28.59 15.37 22.60
N ASN A 173 27.88 15.95 21.64
CA ASN A 173 28.11 17.30 21.09
C ASN A 173 26.84 18.18 21.22
N GLY A 174 27.01 19.50 21.20
CA GLY A 174 25.93 20.49 21.27
C GLY A 174 26.14 21.56 22.35
N THR A 175 25.10 22.32 22.67
CA THR A 175 25.12 23.37 23.72
C THR A 175 25.43 22.83 25.10
N THR A 176 24.97 21.62 25.39
CA THR A 176 25.29 20.85 26.60
C THR A 176 25.58 19.41 26.20
N ARG A 177 26.34 18.66 27.00
CA ARG A 177 26.55 17.21 26.85
C ARG A 177 25.61 16.49 27.81
N GLY A 178 25.10 15.32 27.42
CA GLY A 178 24.28 14.47 28.30
C GLY A 178 23.08 13.85 27.59
N ILE A 179 22.24 13.18 28.38
CA ILE A 179 21.00 12.55 27.91
C ILE A 179 19.93 13.62 27.69
N ARG A 180 19.31 13.61 26.51
CA ARG A 180 18.20 14.52 26.17
C ARG A 180 17.37 13.98 25.02
N ALA A 181 16.21 14.60 24.80
CA ALA A 181 15.34 14.32 23.67
C ALA A 181 15.95 14.78 22.34
N LEU A 182 15.74 14.00 21.28
CA LEU A 182 16.14 14.33 19.92
C LEU A 182 15.30 15.48 19.36
N ALA A 183 15.90 16.66 19.17
CA ALA A 183 15.17 17.86 18.71
C ALA A 183 15.73 18.53 17.44
N SER A 184 17.03 18.38 17.14
CA SER A 184 17.71 19.12 16.07
C SER A 184 17.97 18.27 14.81
N ASN A 185 18.39 18.93 13.72
CA ASN A 185 18.77 18.26 12.47
C ASN A 185 20.23 17.75 12.47
N GLU A 186 21.02 18.13 13.46
CA GLU A 186 22.44 17.77 13.54
C GLU A 186 22.66 16.24 13.57
N PRO A 187 21.92 15.44 14.38
CA PRO A 187 22.12 13.99 14.41
C PRO A 187 21.82 13.29 13.09
N PHE A 188 20.85 13.79 12.31
CA PHE A 188 20.54 13.28 10.97
C PHE A 188 21.67 13.52 9.97
N ARG A 189 22.34 14.68 10.07
CA ARG A 189 23.51 15.00 9.25
C ARG A 189 24.70 14.12 9.63
N MET A 190 24.92 13.90 10.93
CA MET A 190 25.97 13.00 11.43
C MET A 190 25.75 11.57 10.94
N TRP A 191 24.52 11.07 11.04
CA TRP A 191 24.11 9.76 10.52
C TRP A 191 24.37 9.68 9.00
N SER A 192 23.90 10.67 8.24
CA SER A 192 24.08 10.70 6.78
C SER A 192 25.56 10.71 6.37
N ALA A 193 26.39 11.51 7.06
CA ALA A 193 27.83 11.58 6.80
C ALA A 193 28.55 10.27 7.12
N ARG A 194 28.12 9.56 8.17
CA ARG A 194 28.65 8.24 8.54
C ARG A 194 28.33 7.18 7.48
N HIS A 195 27.11 7.21 6.94
CA HIS A 195 26.64 6.21 5.97
C HIS A 195 26.94 6.54 4.51
N LYS A 196 27.40 7.77 4.19
CA LYS A 196 27.90 8.18 2.86
C LYS A 196 26.94 7.82 1.72
N ILE A 197 25.65 8.05 1.91
CA ILE A 197 24.63 7.74 0.91
C ILE A 197 24.87 8.59 -0.34
N GLN A 198 25.02 7.94 -1.49
CA GLN A 198 25.26 8.62 -2.76
C GLN A 198 23.95 9.23 -3.27
N PRO A 199 23.93 10.51 -3.69
CA PRO A 199 22.78 11.07 -4.38
C PRO A 199 22.70 10.53 -5.81
N ASP A 200 21.50 10.48 -6.38
CA ASP A 200 21.34 10.32 -7.83
C ASP A 200 21.99 11.50 -8.57
N ALA A 201 22.42 11.26 -9.81
CA ALA A 201 23.22 12.21 -10.61
C ALA A 201 22.61 13.64 -10.73
N SER A 202 21.30 13.80 -10.52
CA SER A 202 20.59 15.08 -10.56
C SER A 202 20.43 15.79 -9.21
N ALA A 203 20.87 15.20 -8.10
CA ALA A 203 20.64 15.69 -6.73
C ALA A 203 21.93 15.86 -5.90
N ALA A 204 23.08 16.03 -6.56
CA ALA A 204 24.35 16.23 -5.90
C ALA A 204 24.37 17.57 -5.13
N ASN A 205 24.30 17.49 -3.80
CA ASN A 205 24.65 18.62 -2.94
C ASN A 205 26.16 18.91 -3.07
N ALA A 206 26.57 20.15 -2.82
CA ALA A 206 27.98 20.63 -2.89
C ALA A 206 29.01 19.86 -2.02
N ARG A 207 28.60 18.83 -1.26
CA ARG A 207 29.44 17.99 -0.38
C ARG A 207 29.48 16.51 -0.77
N GLY A 208 28.90 16.11 -1.91
CA GLY A 208 29.07 14.76 -2.49
C GLY A 208 28.25 13.61 -1.86
N TYR A 209 27.46 13.85 -0.80
CA TYR A 209 26.57 12.84 -0.20
C TYR A 209 25.16 13.40 0.03
N LEU A 210 24.16 12.52 -0.01
CA LEU A 210 22.76 12.85 0.27
C LEU A 210 22.55 13.07 1.77
N SER A 211 22.00 14.23 2.16
CA SER A 211 21.60 14.50 3.53
C SER A 211 20.20 13.95 3.78
N VAL A 212 20.10 12.80 4.45
CA VAL A 212 18.83 12.19 4.82
C VAL A 212 18.22 12.96 6.00
N THR A 213 17.13 13.67 5.75
CA THR A 213 16.34 14.37 6.78
C THR A 213 14.93 13.80 6.82
N LEU A 214 14.22 13.97 7.93
CA LEU A 214 12.82 13.53 8.04
C LEU A 214 11.90 14.24 7.05
N ASP A 215 12.23 15.48 6.66
CA ASP A 215 11.46 16.20 5.65
C ASP A 215 11.64 15.58 4.25
N LEU A 216 12.86 15.14 3.91
CA LEU A 216 13.14 14.41 2.67
C LEU A 216 12.47 13.03 2.68
N ILE A 217 12.60 12.26 3.76
CA ILE A 217 11.95 10.96 3.92
C ILE A 217 10.42 11.09 3.77
N ARG A 218 9.83 12.11 4.40
CA ARG A 218 8.39 12.38 4.24
C ARG A 218 8.03 12.70 2.80
N LEU A 219 8.80 13.56 2.13
CA LEU A 219 8.56 13.89 0.72
C LEU A 219 8.59 12.61 -0.12
N THR A 220 9.63 11.78 0.02
CA THR A 220 9.76 10.50 -0.69
C THR A 220 8.59 9.56 -0.39
N TYR A 221 8.22 9.39 0.88
CA TYR A 221 7.08 8.54 1.27
C TYR A 221 5.79 8.99 0.61
N VAL A 222 5.49 10.29 0.70
CA VAL A 222 4.25 10.86 0.18
C VAL A 222 4.21 10.77 -1.35
N SER A 223 5.34 10.94 -2.03
CA SER A 223 5.45 10.74 -3.47
C SER A 223 5.27 9.27 -3.89
N LEU A 224 5.86 8.32 -3.17
CA LEU A 224 5.77 6.88 -3.48
C LEU A 224 4.38 6.31 -3.19
N HIS A 225 3.79 6.63 -2.05
CA HIS A 225 2.52 6.04 -1.61
C HIS A 225 1.28 6.80 -2.08
N GLN A 226 1.43 8.06 -2.52
CA GLN A 226 0.34 8.95 -2.97
C GLN A 226 -0.89 8.99 -2.04
N LYS A 227 -0.65 8.79 -0.74
CA LYS A 227 -1.69 8.80 0.28
C LYS A 227 -1.47 9.96 1.23
N PRO A 228 -2.53 10.71 1.57
CA PRO A 228 -2.40 11.84 2.45
C PRO A 228 -2.10 11.38 3.90
N VAL A 229 -0.85 11.48 4.36
CA VAL A 229 -0.50 11.23 5.77
C VAL A 229 -0.64 12.48 6.62
N ALA A 230 -1.67 12.49 7.46
CA ALA A 230 -1.97 13.56 8.41
C ALA A 230 -2.09 14.95 7.77
N HIS A 231 -2.60 15.04 6.54
CA HIS A 231 -2.97 16.26 5.80
C HIS A 231 -4.09 15.91 4.80
N THR A 232 -4.60 16.86 4.03
CA THR A 232 -5.68 16.59 3.07
C THR A 232 -5.13 16.16 1.70
N GLU A 233 -5.98 15.55 0.88
CA GLU A 233 -5.67 15.23 -0.53
C GLU A 233 -5.31 16.48 -1.34
N THR A 234 -5.98 17.61 -1.07
CA THR A 234 -5.65 18.88 -1.73
C THR A 234 -4.22 19.32 -1.42
N THR A 235 -3.76 19.17 -0.17
CA THR A 235 -2.37 19.47 0.23
C THR A 235 -1.39 18.51 -0.45
N LEU A 236 -1.72 17.22 -0.53
CA LEU A 236 -0.92 16.21 -1.23
C LEU A 236 -0.68 16.61 -2.70
N VAL A 237 -1.74 16.90 -3.44
CA VAL A 237 -1.66 17.25 -4.86
C VAL A 237 -0.93 18.58 -5.04
N LYS A 238 -1.31 19.61 -4.28
CA LYS A 238 -0.79 20.97 -4.45
C LYS A 238 0.66 21.11 -4.00
N ASP A 239 1.00 20.65 -2.80
CA ASP A 239 2.27 21.01 -2.18
C ASP A 239 3.38 19.96 -2.40
N TYR A 240 3.00 18.70 -2.70
CA TYR A 240 3.94 17.60 -2.90
C TYR A 240 3.99 17.16 -4.37
N LEU A 241 2.88 16.69 -4.94
CA LEU A 241 2.89 16.09 -6.29
C LEU A 241 3.07 17.12 -7.41
N SER A 242 2.51 18.33 -7.27
CA SER A 242 2.62 19.35 -8.34
C SER A 242 4.03 19.93 -8.52
N ARG A 243 4.88 19.81 -7.49
CA ARG A 243 6.26 20.31 -7.47
C ARG A 243 7.26 19.29 -8.03
N ASP A 244 6.91 18.01 -8.05
CA ASP A 244 7.77 16.91 -8.52
C ASP A 244 7.42 16.51 -9.97
N ARG A 245 7.43 17.50 -10.88
CA ARG A 245 6.98 17.33 -12.28
C ARG A 245 7.87 16.37 -13.10
N GLY A 246 9.11 16.15 -12.68
CA GLY A 246 10.06 15.28 -13.39
C GLY A 246 9.69 13.80 -13.36
N ASN A 247 8.95 13.38 -12.34
CA ASN A 247 8.68 11.96 -12.08
C ASN A 247 7.30 11.49 -12.59
N LEU A 248 6.42 12.41 -12.96
CA LEU A 248 5.08 12.13 -13.51
C LEU A 248 5.10 11.25 -14.78
N GLY A 249 6.15 11.36 -15.61
CA GLY A 249 6.29 10.56 -16.83
C GLY A 249 6.62 9.09 -16.57
N GLN A 250 7.67 8.82 -15.80
CA GLN A 250 8.03 7.46 -15.37
C GLN A 250 6.93 6.84 -14.50
N TYR A 251 6.28 7.63 -13.64
CA TYR A 251 5.19 7.10 -12.81
C TYR A 251 3.90 6.81 -13.57
N ARG A 252 3.55 7.58 -14.61
CA ARG A 252 2.45 7.21 -15.52
C ARG A 252 2.69 5.85 -16.16
N GLN A 253 3.93 5.51 -16.49
CA GLN A 253 4.28 4.21 -17.06
C GLN A 253 4.12 3.08 -16.04
N VAL A 254 4.58 3.26 -14.79
CA VAL A 254 4.43 2.25 -13.73
C VAL A 254 2.95 2.03 -13.36
N VAL A 255 2.19 3.13 -13.20
CA VAL A 255 0.75 3.05 -12.93
C VAL A 255 0.01 2.41 -14.10
N ALA A 256 0.32 2.79 -15.35
CA ALA A 256 -0.28 2.17 -16.52
C ALA A 256 0.05 0.68 -16.62
N ALA A 257 1.28 0.26 -16.31
CA ALA A 257 1.68 -1.14 -16.32
C ALA A 257 0.97 -1.96 -15.23
N ALA A 258 0.88 -1.45 -14.00
CA ALA A 258 0.17 -2.12 -12.91
C ALA A 258 -1.35 -2.19 -13.16
N LEU A 259 -1.95 -1.10 -13.68
CA LEU A 259 -3.35 -1.13 -14.11
C LEU A 259 -3.57 -2.09 -15.28
N ALA A 260 -2.66 -2.14 -16.25
CA ALA A 260 -2.74 -3.08 -17.35
C ALA A 260 -2.67 -4.53 -16.84
N GLU A 261 -1.74 -4.83 -15.93
CA GLU A 261 -1.61 -6.17 -15.33
C GLU A 261 -2.87 -6.59 -14.55
N GLU A 262 -3.45 -5.69 -13.74
CA GLU A 262 -4.69 -5.99 -13.01
C GLU A 262 -5.91 -6.07 -13.94
N VAL A 263 -5.94 -5.27 -15.00
CA VAL A 263 -6.95 -5.37 -16.08
C VAL A 263 -6.78 -6.70 -16.83
N ASP A 264 -5.57 -7.15 -17.11
CA ASP A 264 -5.29 -8.42 -17.80
C ASP A 264 -5.64 -9.62 -16.90
N LYS A 265 -5.33 -9.56 -15.60
CA LYS A 265 -5.81 -10.54 -14.61
C LYS A 265 -7.33 -10.58 -14.54
N ALA A 266 -8.00 -9.42 -14.53
CA ALA A 266 -9.46 -9.34 -14.55
C ALA A 266 -10.07 -9.86 -15.86
N ARG A 267 -9.42 -9.60 -17.01
CA ARG A 267 -9.80 -10.11 -18.33
C ARG A 267 -9.66 -11.63 -18.40
N SER A 268 -8.58 -12.19 -17.84
CA SER A 268 -8.36 -13.64 -17.80
C SER A 268 -9.43 -14.42 -17.01
N ARG A 269 -10.17 -13.74 -16.12
CA ARG A 269 -11.20 -14.35 -15.26
C ARG A 269 -12.64 -14.11 -15.72
N SER A 270 -12.90 -13.30 -16.75
CA SER A 270 -14.27 -12.80 -17.02
C SER A 270 -14.53 -12.48 -18.50
N VAL A 271 -13.93 -13.22 -19.42
CA VAL A 271 -14.28 -13.15 -20.83
C VAL A 271 -15.32 -14.23 -21.13
N MET A 272 -16.49 -13.80 -21.61
CA MET A 272 -17.45 -14.72 -22.21
C MET A 272 -16.78 -15.44 -23.39
N GLU A 273 -16.82 -16.78 -23.36
CA GLU A 273 -16.20 -17.63 -24.37
C GLU A 273 -16.96 -17.51 -25.70
N THR A 274 -16.23 -17.48 -26.81
CA THR A 274 -16.76 -17.25 -28.16
C THR A 274 -16.52 -18.47 -29.05
N LEU A 275 -17.52 -18.85 -29.83
CA LEU A 275 -17.40 -19.82 -30.92
C LEU A 275 -17.43 -19.07 -32.25
N SER A 276 -16.39 -19.25 -33.06
CA SER A 276 -16.30 -18.64 -34.40
C SER A 276 -17.09 -19.43 -35.45
N ARG A 277 -17.39 -18.79 -36.59
CA ARG A 277 -18.05 -19.47 -37.73
C ARG A 277 -17.23 -20.65 -38.24
N ASP A 278 -15.91 -20.49 -38.29
CA ASP A 278 -15.00 -21.52 -38.78
C ASP A 278 -14.97 -22.73 -37.86
N GLU A 279 -14.92 -22.52 -36.54
CA GLU A 279 -14.99 -23.62 -35.57
C GLU A 279 -16.30 -24.41 -35.67
N ILE A 280 -17.42 -23.70 -35.83
CA ILE A 280 -18.75 -24.32 -35.97
C ILE A 280 -18.87 -25.08 -37.30
N ALA A 281 -18.26 -24.58 -38.39
CA ALA A 281 -18.32 -25.23 -39.70
C ALA A 281 -17.38 -26.44 -39.83
N GLN A 282 -16.24 -26.42 -39.14
CA GLN A 282 -15.17 -27.42 -39.30
C GLN A 282 -15.26 -28.58 -38.30
N SER A 283 -16.09 -28.47 -37.27
CA SER A 283 -16.15 -29.41 -36.16
C SER A 283 -17.54 -30.02 -36.03
N ASP A 284 -17.62 -31.33 -35.76
CA ASP A 284 -18.88 -31.93 -35.32
C ASP A 284 -19.20 -31.55 -33.85
N ALA A 285 -20.43 -31.86 -33.42
CA ALA A 285 -20.88 -31.52 -32.07
C ALA A 285 -20.05 -32.19 -30.96
N CYS A 286 -19.47 -33.37 -31.21
CA CYS A 286 -18.64 -34.08 -30.24
C CYS A 286 -17.25 -33.46 -30.11
N ALA A 287 -16.66 -33.02 -31.23
CA ALA A 287 -15.38 -32.31 -31.26
C ALA A 287 -15.49 -30.94 -30.56
N LEU A 288 -16.58 -30.20 -30.82
CA LEU A 288 -16.87 -28.93 -30.12
C LEU A 288 -17.09 -29.14 -28.62
N ALA A 289 -17.84 -30.17 -28.24
CA ALA A 289 -18.07 -30.54 -26.86
C ALA A 289 -16.76 -30.76 -26.09
N ALA A 290 -15.86 -31.58 -26.65
CA ALA A 290 -14.56 -31.86 -26.04
C ALA A 290 -13.69 -30.60 -25.92
N LYS A 291 -13.69 -29.73 -26.94
CA LYS A 291 -12.89 -28.49 -26.95
C LYS A 291 -13.35 -27.49 -25.89
N HIS A 292 -14.66 -27.33 -25.73
CA HIS A 292 -15.26 -26.32 -24.85
C HIS A 292 -15.65 -26.87 -23.47
N GLY A 293 -15.37 -28.15 -23.19
CA GLY A 293 -15.66 -28.79 -21.90
C GLY A 293 -17.15 -28.88 -21.58
N ILE A 294 -17.99 -29.05 -22.60
CA ILE A 294 -19.46 -29.11 -22.48
C ILE A 294 -20.02 -30.39 -23.08
N GLU A 295 -21.23 -30.77 -22.66
CA GLU A 295 -21.84 -32.03 -23.10
C GLU A 295 -22.37 -31.91 -24.56
N PRO A 296 -22.23 -32.96 -25.41
CA PRO A 296 -22.62 -32.88 -26.83
C PRO A 296 -24.08 -32.50 -27.11
N THR A 297 -25.04 -32.88 -26.27
CA THR A 297 -26.44 -32.43 -26.42
C THR A 297 -26.58 -30.95 -26.11
N VAL A 298 -25.86 -30.41 -25.13
CA VAL A 298 -25.80 -28.97 -24.85
C VAL A 298 -25.26 -28.21 -26.06
N VAL A 299 -24.21 -28.71 -26.71
CA VAL A 299 -23.69 -28.12 -27.96
C VAL A 299 -24.75 -28.07 -29.04
N LYS A 300 -25.47 -29.18 -29.28
CA LYS A 300 -26.51 -29.23 -30.32
C LYS A 300 -27.63 -28.23 -30.06
N ARG A 301 -28.12 -28.15 -28.82
CA ARG A 301 -29.17 -27.20 -28.43
C ARG A 301 -28.69 -25.74 -28.52
N MET A 302 -27.45 -25.48 -28.13
CA MET A 302 -26.79 -24.18 -28.29
C MET A 302 -26.71 -23.75 -29.76
N LEU A 303 -26.26 -24.64 -30.65
CA LEU A 303 -26.16 -24.36 -32.09
C LEU A 303 -27.54 -24.17 -32.75
N ALA A 304 -28.57 -24.82 -32.22
CA ALA A 304 -29.96 -24.64 -32.65
C ALA A 304 -30.61 -23.34 -32.11
N GLY A 305 -29.92 -22.60 -31.24
CA GLY A 305 -30.45 -21.38 -30.60
C GLY A 305 -31.44 -21.63 -29.46
N GLU A 306 -31.63 -22.88 -29.04
CA GLU A 306 -32.58 -23.25 -27.96
C GLU A 306 -32.13 -22.79 -26.57
N LEU A 307 -30.83 -22.51 -26.42
CA LEU A 307 -30.22 -22.06 -25.16
C LEU A 307 -29.99 -20.54 -25.14
N ASP A 308 -30.47 -19.83 -26.16
CA ASP A 308 -30.24 -18.40 -26.30
C ASP A 308 -30.99 -17.62 -25.22
N THR A 309 -30.25 -16.74 -24.57
CA THR A 309 -30.77 -15.68 -23.72
C THR A 309 -30.94 -14.42 -24.57
N VAL A 310 -30.75 -13.23 -23.99
CA VAL A 310 -30.82 -11.98 -24.78
C VAL A 310 -29.68 -11.87 -25.78
N MET A 311 -28.44 -12.24 -25.41
CA MET A 311 -27.24 -11.85 -26.17
C MET A 311 -26.14 -12.94 -26.22
N ASN A 312 -26.45 -14.13 -25.73
CA ASN A 312 -25.55 -15.29 -25.64
C ASN A 312 -26.38 -16.55 -25.36
N SER A 313 -25.79 -17.73 -25.52
CA SER A 313 -26.39 -18.97 -25.04
C SER A 313 -25.90 -19.33 -23.64
N CYS A 314 -26.80 -19.80 -22.78
CA CYS A 314 -26.47 -20.29 -21.43
C CYS A 314 -26.34 -21.81 -21.42
N ILE A 315 -25.13 -22.33 -21.18
CA ILE A 315 -24.86 -23.78 -21.20
C ILE A 315 -25.27 -24.49 -19.90
N ASP A 316 -25.39 -23.76 -18.80
CA ASP A 316 -25.69 -24.30 -17.46
C ASP A 316 -26.37 -23.23 -16.59
N ASN A 317 -27.70 -23.27 -16.53
CA ASN A 317 -28.51 -22.28 -15.84
C ASN A 317 -28.51 -22.44 -14.31
N ASP A 318 -28.16 -23.63 -13.81
CA ASP A 318 -28.28 -23.95 -12.38
C ASP A 318 -26.95 -23.79 -11.62
N ASN A 319 -25.86 -23.51 -12.35
CA ASN A 319 -24.51 -23.40 -11.82
C ASN A 319 -23.87 -22.02 -12.06
N SER A 320 -24.68 -20.99 -12.30
CA SER A 320 -24.16 -19.63 -12.43
C SER A 320 -23.58 -19.15 -11.09
N PRO A 321 -22.39 -18.51 -11.06
CA PRO A 321 -21.81 -17.94 -9.84
C PRO A 321 -22.62 -16.74 -9.29
N PHE A 322 -23.61 -16.27 -10.05
CA PHE A 322 -24.50 -15.17 -9.66
C PHE A 322 -25.86 -15.64 -9.13
N GLY A 323 -26.10 -16.96 -9.15
CA GLY A 323 -27.31 -17.61 -8.62
C GLY A 323 -27.00 -18.42 -7.36
N ALA A 324 -28.06 -18.92 -6.71
CA ALA A 324 -27.90 -19.94 -5.67
C ALA A 324 -27.53 -21.28 -6.35
N PRO A 325 -26.54 -22.03 -5.83
CA PRO A 325 -26.14 -23.31 -6.44
C PRO A 325 -27.31 -24.28 -6.57
N GLY A 326 -27.48 -24.88 -7.75
CA GLY A 326 -28.54 -25.84 -8.04
C GLY A 326 -29.93 -25.21 -8.22
N GLN A 327 -30.01 -23.90 -8.46
CA GLN A 327 -31.25 -23.19 -8.77
C GLN A 327 -31.11 -22.39 -10.06
N PRO A 328 -32.19 -22.24 -10.85
CA PRO A 328 -32.18 -21.41 -12.04
C PRO A 328 -31.66 -20.00 -11.75
N CYS A 329 -30.70 -19.54 -12.55
CA CYS A 329 -30.10 -18.23 -12.40
C CYS A 329 -31.15 -17.12 -12.55
N ARG A 330 -31.21 -16.21 -11.57
CA ARG A 330 -32.08 -15.02 -11.58
C ARG A 330 -31.30 -13.71 -11.68
N ALA A 331 -30.02 -13.80 -12.03
CA ALA A 331 -29.20 -12.62 -12.26
C ALA A 331 -29.70 -11.87 -13.50
N SER A 332 -29.45 -10.57 -13.57
CA SER A 332 -29.72 -9.80 -14.79
C SER A 332 -28.99 -10.42 -15.98
N PHE A 333 -29.62 -10.45 -17.16
CA PHE A 333 -28.97 -10.95 -18.38
C PHE A 333 -27.70 -10.15 -18.75
N MET A 334 -27.53 -8.93 -18.22
CA MET A 334 -26.29 -8.17 -18.36
C MET A 334 -25.10 -8.86 -17.68
N LYS A 335 -25.35 -9.66 -16.63
CA LYS A 335 -24.32 -10.47 -15.93
C LYS A 335 -23.84 -11.66 -16.76
N CYS A 336 -24.54 -12.04 -17.82
CA CYS A 336 -24.06 -13.10 -18.70
C CYS A 336 -22.71 -12.75 -19.36
N LEU A 337 -22.38 -11.46 -19.54
CA LEU A 337 -21.07 -11.01 -20.05
C LEU A 337 -19.87 -11.41 -19.17
N GLU A 338 -20.12 -11.72 -17.90
CA GLU A 338 -19.11 -12.16 -16.93
C GLU A 338 -19.37 -13.59 -16.42
N CYS A 339 -20.34 -14.30 -17.00
CA CYS A 339 -20.72 -15.63 -16.55
C CYS A 339 -19.92 -16.71 -17.29
N PRO A 340 -19.29 -17.67 -16.58
CA PRO A 340 -18.62 -18.80 -17.22
C PRO A 340 -19.59 -19.73 -17.97
N CYS A 341 -20.89 -19.65 -17.70
CA CYS A 341 -21.93 -20.41 -18.42
C CYS A 341 -22.38 -19.74 -19.73
N ALA A 342 -21.92 -18.53 -20.04
CA ALA A 342 -22.35 -17.83 -21.26
C ALA A 342 -21.43 -18.17 -22.44
N ARG A 343 -22.02 -18.35 -23.63
CA ARG A 343 -21.30 -18.54 -24.90
C ARG A 343 -21.79 -17.55 -25.95
N ALA A 344 -20.88 -16.82 -26.56
CA ALA A 344 -21.16 -15.99 -27.71
C ALA A 344 -20.97 -16.80 -29.00
N LEU A 345 -21.93 -16.65 -29.92
CA LEU A 345 -22.01 -17.37 -31.19
C LEU A 345 -22.27 -16.34 -32.30
N PRO A 346 -21.95 -16.65 -33.56
CA PRO A 346 -22.02 -15.67 -34.64
C PRO A 346 -23.41 -15.07 -34.86
N HIS A 347 -24.49 -15.80 -34.55
CA HIS A 347 -25.86 -15.30 -34.68
C HIS A 347 -26.27 -14.30 -33.58
N HIS A 348 -25.51 -14.20 -32.49
CA HIS A 348 -25.73 -13.20 -31.44
C HIS A 348 -25.19 -11.81 -31.78
N LEU A 349 -24.34 -11.71 -32.81
CA LEU A 349 -23.62 -10.49 -33.15
C LEU A 349 -24.52 -9.27 -33.37
N PRO A 350 -25.67 -9.36 -34.10
CA PRO A 350 -26.58 -8.24 -34.25
C PRO A 350 -27.06 -7.67 -32.91
N VAL A 351 -27.48 -8.54 -32.00
CA VAL A 351 -28.00 -8.11 -30.68
C VAL A 351 -26.88 -7.51 -29.84
N GLN A 352 -25.69 -8.11 -29.81
CA GLN A 352 -24.54 -7.58 -29.08
C GLN A 352 -24.13 -6.19 -29.58
N ALA A 353 -24.14 -5.96 -30.89
CA ALA A 353 -23.85 -4.66 -31.50
C ALA A 353 -24.91 -3.62 -31.12
N LEU A 354 -26.20 -3.98 -31.15
CA LEU A 354 -27.29 -3.09 -30.73
C LEU A 354 -27.21 -2.73 -29.25
N VAL A 355 -26.97 -3.69 -28.36
CA VAL A 355 -26.82 -3.45 -26.92
C VAL A 355 -25.67 -2.48 -26.66
N PHE A 356 -24.53 -2.69 -27.31
CA PHE A 356 -23.38 -1.80 -27.20
C PHE A 356 -23.72 -0.36 -27.59
N GLU A 357 -24.36 -0.16 -28.75
CA GLU A 357 -24.76 1.16 -29.24
C GLU A 357 -25.76 1.85 -28.29
N ARG A 358 -26.75 1.12 -27.76
CA ARG A 358 -27.72 1.68 -26.81
C ARG A 358 -27.11 2.05 -25.47
N LEU A 359 -26.14 1.27 -24.97
CA LEU A 359 -25.37 1.65 -23.79
C LEU A 359 -24.52 2.90 -24.04
N GLN A 360 -23.87 2.98 -25.19
CA GLN A 360 -23.06 4.14 -25.57
C GLN A 360 -23.90 5.42 -25.70
N ALA A 361 -25.10 5.33 -26.28
CA ALA A 361 -26.04 6.46 -26.35
C ALA A 361 -26.47 6.94 -24.95
N ARG A 362 -26.81 6.00 -24.05
CA ARG A 362 -27.19 6.32 -22.66
C ARG A 362 -26.10 6.98 -21.84
N LYS A 363 -24.83 6.73 -22.17
CA LYS A 363 -23.70 7.32 -21.45
C LYS A 363 -23.76 8.86 -21.44
N ALA A 364 -24.29 9.48 -22.50
CA ALA A 364 -24.42 10.94 -22.60
C ALA A 364 -25.41 11.52 -21.59
N ASP A 365 -26.42 10.76 -21.19
CA ASP A 365 -27.50 11.20 -20.29
C ASP A 365 -27.26 10.81 -18.83
N MET A 366 -26.07 10.32 -18.49
CA MET A 366 -25.73 9.79 -17.17
C MET A 366 -24.58 10.55 -16.53
N THR A 367 -24.60 10.64 -15.20
CA THR A 367 -23.41 11.08 -14.46
C THR A 367 -22.30 10.03 -14.56
N PRO A 368 -21.02 10.44 -14.51
CA PRO A 368 -19.90 9.49 -14.58
C PRO A 368 -19.96 8.38 -13.52
N LEU A 369 -20.42 8.71 -12.31
CA LEU A 369 -20.56 7.73 -11.22
C LEU A 369 -21.68 6.72 -11.50
N ALA A 370 -22.84 7.18 -11.95
CA ALA A 370 -23.97 6.30 -12.28
C ALA A 370 -23.62 5.38 -13.46
N TRP A 371 -22.88 5.89 -14.45
CA TRP A 371 -22.35 5.09 -15.56
C TRP A 371 -21.37 4.00 -15.07
N ALA A 372 -20.40 4.40 -14.24
CA ALA A 372 -19.40 3.49 -13.68
C ALA A 372 -20.03 2.33 -12.90
N GLN A 373 -21.03 2.62 -12.06
CA GLN A 373 -21.70 1.62 -11.22
C GLN A 373 -22.58 0.66 -12.00
N ARG A 374 -23.19 1.09 -13.12
CA ARG A 374 -24.26 0.33 -13.79
C ARG A 374 -23.85 -0.33 -15.10
N PHE A 375 -23.10 0.38 -15.95
CA PHE A 375 -22.94 -0.02 -17.35
C PHE A 375 -21.50 -0.01 -17.86
N ALA A 376 -20.57 0.69 -17.20
CA ALA A 376 -19.19 0.81 -17.69
C ALA A 376 -18.53 -0.55 -17.94
N ARG A 377 -18.69 -1.49 -17.00
CA ARG A 377 -18.11 -2.84 -17.13
C ARG A 377 -18.71 -3.62 -18.31
N ALA A 378 -20.03 -3.69 -18.38
CA ALA A 378 -20.74 -4.39 -19.46
C ALA A 378 -20.42 -3.79 -20.84
N HIS A 379 -20.36 -2.46 -20.91
CA HIS A 379 -19.97 -1.74 -22.13
C HIS A 379 -18.54 -2.09 -22.55
N THR A 380 -17.57 -2.13 -21.62
CA THR A 380 -16.19 -2.54 -21.93
C THR A 380 -16.12 -4.00 -22.39
N GLN A 381 -16.88 -4.91 -21.78
CA GLN A 381 -16.92 -6.32 -22.18
C GLN A 381 -17.52 -6.51 -23.57
N LEU A 382 -18.57 -5.75 -23.90
CA LEU A 382 -19.15 -5.74 -25.24
C LEU A 382 -18.19 -5.14 -26.26
N ALA A 383 -17.47 -4.06 -25.93
CA ALA A 383 -16.45 -3.51 -26.82
C ALA A 383 -15.37 -4.55 -27.15
N ASP A 384 -14.88 -5.27 -26.12
CA ASP A 384 -13.91 -6.34 -26.28
C ASP A 384 -14.46 -7.48 -27.15
N LEU A 385 -15.69 -7.93 -26.89
CA LEU A 385 -16.36 -8.98 -27.65
C LEU A 385 -16.52 -8.62 -29.12
N LEU A 386 -17.00 -7.40 -29.40
CA LEU A 386 -17.19 -6.89 -30.75
C LEU A 386 -15.84 -6.70 -31.48
N SER A 387 -14.77 -6.38 -30.76
CA SER A 387 -13.43 -6.21 -31.35
C SER A 387 -12.83 -7.50 -31.93
N ARG A 388 -13.39 -8.67 -31.60
CA ARG A 388 -12.99 -9.98 -32.16
C ARG A 388 -13.57 -10.25 -33.54
N HIS A 389 -14.46 -9.39 -34.01
CA HIS A 389 -15.07 -9.45 -35.33
C HIS A 389 -14.54 -8.31 -36.21
N ASP A 390 -14.52 -8.53 -37.52
CA ASP A 390 -14.19 -7.46 -38.46
C ASP A 390 -15.17 -6.30 -38.32
N ALA A 391 -14.66 -5.07 -38.39
CA ALA A 391 -15.48 -3.86 -38.25
C ALA A 391 -16.63 -3.82 -39.29
N ALA A 392 -16.39 -4.31 -40.50
CA ALA A 392 -17.41 -4.45 -41.54
C ALA A 392 -18.50 -5.46 -41.15
N ALA A 393 -18.14 -6.58 -40.53
CA ALA A 393 -19.10 -7.58 -40.06
C ALA A 393 -19.97 -7.05 -38.91
N VAL A 394 -19.39 -6.27 -37.98
CA VAL A 394 -20.14 -5.61 -36.91
C VAL A 394 -21.09 -4.54 -37.47
N ALA A 395 -20.64 -3.76 -38.45
CA ALA A 395 -21.48 -2.76 -39.12
C ALA A 395 -22.65 -3.42 -39.87
N GLN A 396 -22.38 -4.49 -40.60
CA GLN A 396 -23.38 -5.26 -41.33
C GLN A 396 -24.38 -5.91 -40.38
N ALA A 397 -23.91 -6.58 -39.31
CA ALA A 397 -24.78 -7.20 -38.31
C ALA A 397 -25.72 -6.19 -37.63
N ARG A 398 -25.28 -4.94 -37.47
CA ARG A 398 -26.13 -3.85 -36.99
C ARG A 398 -27.18 -3.42 -38.01
N ALA A 399 -26.80 -3.32 -39.28
CA ALA A 399 -27.72 -2.97 -40.36
C ALA A 399 -28.79 -4.05 -40.59
N ASP A 400 -28.42 -5.32 -40.40
CA ASP A 400 -29.29 -6.49 -40.58
C ASP A 400 -30.14 -6.82 -39.34
N ALA A 401 -30.01 -6.04 -38.25
CA ALA A 401 -30.73 -6.31 -37.03
C ALA A 401 -32.25 -6.13 -37.25
N THR A 402 -33.01 -7.14 -36.85
CA THR A 402 -34.46 -7.20 -37.09
C THR A 402 -35.24 -6.26 -36.15
N PRO A 403 -36.45 -5.82 -36.53
CA PRO A 403 -37.32 -5.04 -35.65
C PRO A 403 -37.59 -5.74 -34.30
N GLN A 404 -37.69 -7.06 -34.30
CA GLN A 404 -37.86 -7.87 -33.09
C GLN A 404 -36.63 -7.79 -32.18
N GLN A 405 -35.42 -7.84 -32.75
CA GLN A 405 -34.18 -7.67 -31.99
C GLN A 405 -34.06 -6.25 -31.42
N HIS A 406 -34.45 -5.21 -32.16
CA HIS A 406 -34.51 -3.84 -31.63
C HIS A 406 -35.45 -3.74 -30.43
N ALA A 407 -36.68 -4.25 -30.55
CA ALA A 407 -37.65 -4.25 -29.46
C ALA A 407 -37.17 -5.05 -28.24
N MET A 408 -36.52 -6.20 -28.47
CA MET A 408 -35.90 -6.99 -27.41
C MET A 408 -34.80 -6.21 -26.70
N VAL A 409 -33.87 -5.57 -27.44
CA VAL A 409 -32.79 -4.78 -26.84
C VAL A 409 -33.34 -3.61 -26.03
N ASP A 410 -34.37 -2.92 -26.51
CA ASP A 410 -34.99 -1.82 -25.77
C ASP A 410 -35.54 -2.29 -24.40
N ARG A 411 -36.30 -3.40 -24.38
CA ARG A 411 -36.80 -4.02 -23.15
C ARG A 411 -35.67 -4.46 -22.22
N PHE A 412 -34.60 -5.03 -22.77
CA PHE A 412 -33.45 -5.52 -21.99
C PHE A 412 -32.72 -4.35 -21.31
N ILE A 413 -32.44 -3.30 -22.06
CA ILE A 413 -31.75 -2.11 -21.59
C ILE A 413 -32.61 -1.34 -20.55
N ASN A 414 -33.94 -1.45 -20.63
CA ASN A 414 -34.89 -0.97 -19.62
C ASN A 414 -35.06 -1.90 -18.42
N ARG A 415 -34.38 -3.05 -18.39
CA ARG A 415 -34.48 -4.10 -17.36
C ARG A 415 -35.86 -4.76 -17.25
N GLU A 416 -36.68 -4.65 -18.29
CA GLU A 416 -38.00 -5.30 -18.36
C GLU A 416 -37.90 -6.82 -18.53
N MET A 417 -36.70 -7.33 -18.79
CA MET A 417 -36.40 -8.77 -18.86
C MET A 417 -35.68 -9.30 -17.61
N ASP A 418 -35.31 -8.44 -16.65
CA ASP A 418 -34.68 -8.84 -15.38
C ASP A 418 -35.73 -9.21 -14.31
N ILE A 419 -36.97 -9.51 -14.68
CA ILE A 419 -38.09 -9.65 -13.75
C ILE A 419 -38.05 -11.03 -13.05
N ARG A 420 -38.24 -11.00 -11.73
CA ARG A 420 -38.03 -12.05 -10.72
C ARG A 420 -38.98 -13.23 -10.76
#